data_AF-A0A8T7GMQ1-F1
#
_entry.id   AF-A0A8T7GMQ1-F1
#
_cell.length_a   1.000
_cell.length_b   1.000
_cell.length_c   1.000
_cell.angle_alpha   90.00
_cell.angle_beta   90.00
_cell.angle_gamma   90.00
#
_symmetry.space_group_name_H-M   'P 1'
#
loop_
_entity.id
_entity.type
_entity.pdbx_description
1 polymer ?
#
loop_
_entity_poly.entity_id
_entity_poly.type
_entity_poly.pdbx_seq_one_letter_code
_entity_poly.pdbx_strand_id
1 'polypeptide(L)'
;MSDAWLLIYMLLSLSSAALAVAVAAIVKAMRGAGEAGERVVEELRCPSCGYSMRRRFVEGDYVGHVVDFRCPRCGVSMVVSRIYVESAEPLRVKLFTRRRERREKHLNP
;
A
#
# COMPACT_ATOMS: atom_id res chain seq x y z
N MET A 1 -15.15 29.43 47.26
CA MET A 1 -13.98 28.53 47.02
C MET A 1 -14.32 27.29 46.20
N SER A 2 -15.57 26.81 46.19
CA SER A 2 -16.03 25.62 45.44
C SER A 2 -16.11 25.82 43.92
N ASP A 3 -16.44 27.02 43.46
CA ASP A 3 -16.73 27.27 42.04
C ASP A 3 -15.47 27.28 41.16
N ALA A 4 -14.33 27.68 41.74
CA ALA A 4 -13.04 27.65 41.06
C ALA A 4 -12.60 26.22 40.72
N TRP A 5 -12.92 25.25 41.57
CA TRP A 5 -12.61 23.83 41.32
C TRP A 5 -13.44 23.25 40.19
N LEU A 6 -14.73 23.61 40.11
CA LEU A 6 -15.59 23.17 39.00
C LEU A 6 -15.07 23.68 37.65
N LEU A 7 -14.61 24.93 37.59
CA LEU A 7 -14.00 25.49 36.38
C LEU A 7 -12.70 24.76 35.99
N ILE A 8 -11.86 24.42 36.97
CA ILE A 8 -10.63 23.64 36.74
C ILE A 8 -10.95 22.25 36.17
N TYR A 9 -11.91 21.53 36.76
CA TYR A 9 -12.31 20.20 36.26
C TYR A 9 -12.89 20.25 34.85
N MET A 10 -13.70 21.26 34.54
CA MET A 10 -14.24 21.44 33.19
C MET A 10 -13.13 21.67 32.16
N LEU A 11 -12.13 22.52 32.46
CA LEU A 11 -10.99 22.76 31.58
C LEU A 11 -10.10 21.51 31.40
N LEU A 12 -9.90 20.76 32.48
CA LEU A 12 -9.09 19.54 32.46
C LEU A 12 -9.78 18.42 31.67
N SER A 13 -11.10 18.30 31.78
CA SER A 13 -11.89 17.38 30.97
C SER A 13 -11.87 17.74 29.49
N LEU A 14 -12.01 19.03 29.14
CA LEU A 14 -12.01 19.50 27.75
C LEU A 14 -10.66 19.27 27.07
N SER A 15 -9.56 19.55 27.79
CA SER A 15 -8.20 19.32 27.28
C SER A 15 -7.90 17.83 27.11
N SER A 16 -8.37 16.97 28.03
CA SER A 16 -8.23 15.51 27.88
C SER A 16 -8.97 14.96 26.66
N ALA A 17 -10.19 15.44 26.40
CA ALA A 17 -10.97 15.06 25.23
C ALA A 17 -10.31 15.52 23.93
N ALA A 18 -9.81 16.76 23.90
CA ALA A 18 -9.07 17.30 22.75
C ALA A 18 -7.81 16.48 22.45
N LEU A 19 -7.05 16.11 23.50
CA LEU A 19 -5.86 15.27 23.36
C LEU A 19 -6.22 13.88 22.82
N ALA A 20 -7.28 13.26 23.32
CA ALA A 20 -7.74 11.95 22.85
C ALA A 20 -8.13 11.97 21.36
N VAL A 21 -8.85 13.02 20.92
CA VAL A 21 -9.22 13.20 19.50
C VAL A 21 -7.97 13.40 18.63
N ALA A 22 -7.01 14.21 19.07
CA ALA A 22 -5.76 14.44 18.35
C ALA A 22 -4.95 13.14 18.20
N VAL A 23 -4.82 12.36 19.28
CA VAL A 23 -4.13 11.05 19.25
C VAL A 23 -4.85 10.09 18.31
N ALA A 24 -6.19 10.01 18.36
CA ALA A 24 -6.96 9.15 17.46
C ALA A 24 -6.80 9.54 15.99
N ALA A 25 -6.77 10.84 15.67
CA ALA A 25 -6.54 11.34 14.32
C ALA A 25 -5.13 10.96 13.81
N ILE A 26 -4.10 11.11 14.65
CA ILE A 26 -2.72 10.70 14.33
C ILE A 26 -2.66 9.19 14.08
N VAL A 27 -3.23 8.37 14.96
CA VAL A 27 -3.26 6.90 14.80
C VAL A 27 -3.99 6.51 13.52
N LYS A 28 -5.12 7.15 13.19
CA LYS A 28 -5.86 6.88 11.97
C LYS A 28 -5.06 7.26 10.72
N ALA A 29 -4.36 8.39 10.74
CA ALA A 29 -3.46 8.81 9.65
C ALA A 29 -2.28 7.83 9.48
N MET A 30 -1.71 7.33 10.57
CA MET A 30 -0.64 6.32 10.53
C MET A 30 -1.13 4.97 9.98
N ARG A 31 -2.37 4.57 10.29
CA ARG A 31 -2.97 3.33 9.76
C ARG A 31 -3.23 3.41 8.25
N GLY A 32 -3.66 4.56 7.73
CA GLY A 32 -3.89 4.74 6.29
C GLY A 32 -2.63 4.65 5.43
N ALA A 33 -1.45 4.89 6.01
CA ALA A 33 -0.16 4.77 5.31
C ALA A 33 0.38 3.33 5.24
N GLY A 34 -0.23 2.39 5.98
CA GLY A 34 0.18 0.98 6.03
C GLY A 34 -0.36 0.11 4.88
N GLU A 35 -1.34 0.60 4.11
CA GLU A 35 -1.91 -0.11 2.96
C GLU A 35 -1.12 0.10 1.65
N ALA A 36 0.16 0.45 1.75
CA ALA A 36 1.15 0.10 0.72
C ALA A 36 1.43 -1.41 0.76
N GLY A 37 0.39 -2.21 0.95
CA GLY A 37 0.43 -3.65 1.10
C GLY A 37 0.80 -4.30 -0.21
N GLU A 38 1.52 -5.41 -0.10
CA GLU A 38 1.71 -6.38 -1.16
C GLU A 38 0.42 -6.60 -1.96
N ARG A 39 0.46 -6.28 -3.25
CA ARG A 39 -0.67 -6.50 -4.15
C ARG A 39 -0.38 -7.73 -4.98
N VAL A 40 -1.27 -8.72 -4.91
CA VAL A 40 -1.22 -9.87 -5.82
C VAL A 40 -1.73 -9.41 -7.19
N VAL A 41 -0.86 -9.55 -8.18
CA VAL A 41 -1.09 -9.15 -9.57
C VAL A 41 -0.95 -10.39 -10.43
N GLU A 42 -1.77 -10.46 -11.48
CA GLU A 42 -1.68 -11.48 -12.50
C GLU A 42 -1.41 -10.87 -13.88
N GLU A 43 -0.61 -11.58 -14.68
CA GLU A 43 -0.28 -11.20 -16.04
C GLU A 43 -0.98 -12.14 -17.02
N LEU A 44 -1.94 -11.61 -17.77
CA LEU A 44 -2.60 -12.28 -18.89
C LEU A 44 -1.72 -12.16 -20.13
N ARG A 45 -1.53 -13.26 -20.86
CA ARG A 45 -0.78 -13.30 -22.12
C ARG A 45 -1.63 -13.93 -23.23
N CYS A 46 -1.59 -13.32 -24.40
CA CYS A 46 -2.21 -13.86 -25.59
C CYS A 46 -1.28 -14.93 -26.21
N PRO A 47 -1.77 -16.16 -26.42
CA PRO A 47 -0.96 -17.23 -27.02
C PRO A 47 -0.70 -17.03 -28.52
N SER A 48 -1.53 -16.23 -29.21
CA SER A 48 -1.44 -16.02 -30.65
C SER A 48 -0.48 -14.89 -31.04
N CYS A 49 -0.56 -13.73 -30.41
CA CYS A 49 0.23 -12.55 -30.78
C CYS A 49 1.23 -12.10 -29.71
N GLY A 50 1.26 -12.75 -28.55
CA GLY A 50 2.20 -12.46 -27.47
C GLY A 50 1.88 -11.21 -26.63
N TYR A 51 0.78 -10.49 -26.92
CA TYR A 51 0.34 -9.35 -26.11
C TYR A 51 0.14 -9.75 -24.65
N SER A 52 0.68 -8.97 -23.70
CA SER A 52 0.42 -9.17 -22.28
C SER A 52 -0.18 -7.94 -21.59
N MET A 53 -0.96 -8.20 -20.54
CA MET A 53 -1.61 -7.18 -19.72
C MET A 53 -1.65 -7.63 -18.27
N ARG A 54 -1.48 -6.70 -17.34
CA ARG A 54 -1.52 -6.96 -15.90
C ARG A 54 -2.86 -6.53 -15.32
N ARG A 55 -3.41 -7.33 -14.43
CA ARG A 55 -4.60 -6.97 -13.63
C ARG A 55 -4.48 -7.48 -12.20
N ARG A 56 -5.37 -7.01 -11.34
CA ARG A 56 -5.47 -7.53 -9.97
C ARG A 56 -5.87 -9.00 -10.03
N PHE A 57 -5.22 -9.82 -9.20
CA PHE A 57 -5.58 -11.23 -9.06
C PHE A 57 -7.07 -11.39 -8.69
N VAL A 58 -7.74 -12.34 -9.34
CA VAL A 58 -9.12 -12.73 -9.05
C VAL A 58 -9.11 -14.13 -8.46
N GLU A 59 -9.85 -14.33 -7.36
CA GLU A 59 -9.94 -15.65 -6.74
C GLU A 59 -10.49 -16.68 -7.74
N GLY A 60 -9.79 -17.81 -7.85
CA GLY A 60 -10.11 -18.87 -8.81
C GLY A 60 -9.23 -18.86 -10.08
N ASP A 61 -8.55 -17.76 -10.39
CA ASP A 61 -7.56 -17.74 -11.47
C ASP A 61 -6.29 -18.50 -11.06
N TYR A 62 -5.68 -19.21 -12.02
CA TYR A 62 -4.42 -19.93 -11.84
C TYR A 62 -3.57 -19.86 -13.10
N VAL A 63 -2.26 -20.09 -12.98
CA VAL A 63 -1.35 -20.05 -14.14
C VAL A 63 -1.76 -21.12 -15.16
N GLY A 64 -2.01 -20.70 -16.40
CA GLY A 64 -2.54 -21.54 -17.48
C GLY A 64 -4.06 -21.46 -17.65
N HIS A 65 -4.78 -20.76 -16.75
CA HIS A 65 -6.23 -20.56 -16.88
C HIS A 65 -6.56 -19.70 -18.10
N VAL A 66 -7.46 -20.18 -18.96
CA VAL A 66 -7.98 -19.43 -20.11
C VAL A 66 -9.11 -18.54 -19.62
N VAL A 67 -8.91 -17.22 -19.70
CA VAL A 67 -9.89 -16.25 -19.22
C VAL A 67 -10.87 -15.89 -20.33
N ASP A 68 -12.10 -15.52 -19.95
CA ASP A 68 -13.13 -15.03 -20.89
C ASP A 68 -12.76 -13.69 -21.55
N PHE A 69 -11.69 -13.05 -21.08
CA PHE A 69 -11.17 -11.83 -21.66
C PHE A 69 -10.45 -12.09 -22.99
N ARG A 70 -10.90 -11.41 -24.05
CA ARG A 70 -10.32 -11.51 -25.40
C ARG A 70 -9.18 -10.52 -25.58
N CYS A 71 -8.16 -10.95 -26.33
CA CYS A 71 -7.04 -10.11 -26.70
C CYS A 71 -7.53 -8.89 -27.52
N PRO A 72 -7.20 -7.65 -27.13
CA PRO A 72 -7.60 -6.46 -27.87
C PRO A 72 -6.92 -6.34 -29.25
N ARG A 73 -5.91 -7.18 -29.51
CA ARG A 73 -5.10 -7.13 -30.74
C ARG A 73 -5.55 -8.14 -31.79
N CYS A 74 -5.98 -9.33 -31.38
CA CYS A 74 -6.37 -10.41 -32.30
C CYS A 74 -7.69 -11.13 -31.95
N GLY A 75 -8.33 -10.79 -30.84
CA GLY A 75 -9.63 -11.35 -30.44
C GLY A 75 -9.59 -12.76 -29.83
N VAL A 76 -8.43 -13.42 -29.75
CA VAL A 76 -8.28 -14.74 -29.12
C VAL A 76 -8.34 -14.64 -27.59
N SER A 77 -8.87 -15.67 -26.93
CA SER A 77 -8.89 -15.76 -25.45
C SER A 77 -7.47 -15.65 -24.88
N MET A 78 -7.34 -14.90 -23.79
CA MET A 78 -6.07 -14.75 -23.09
C MET A 78 -5.88 -15.84 -22.03
N VAL A 79 -4.64 -16.05 -21.62
CA VAL A 79 -4.28 -17.05 -20.61
C VAL A 79 -3.50 -16.39 -19.48
N VAL A 80 -3.78 -16.75 -18.24
CA VAL A 80 -2.98 -16.31 -17.08
C VAL A 80 -1.58 -16.90 -17.20
N SER A 81 -0.58 -16.05 -17.42
CA SER A 81 0.81 -16.49 -17.60
C SER A 81 1.61 -16.49 -16.30
N ARG A 82 1.30 -15.56 -15.37
CA ARG A 82 2.00 -15.38 -14.10
C ARG A 82 1.07 -14.79 -13.06
N ILE A 83 1.26 -15.20 -11.80
CA ILE A 83 0.64 -14.59 -10.62
C ILE A 83 1.78 -14.30 -9.66
N TYR A 84 1.90 -13.06 -9.20
CA TYR A 84 3.04 -12.62 -8.38
C TYR A 84 2.65 -11.46 -7.47
N VAL A 85 3.47 -11.23 -6.44
CA VAL A 85 3.27 -10.14 -5.49
C VAL A 85 4.08 -8.93 -5.97
N GLU A 86 3.40 -7.82 -6.24
CA GLU A 86 4.04 -6.51 -6.38
C GLU A 86 4.15 -5.88 -4.99
N SER A 87 5.37 -5.84 -4.47
CA SER A 87 5.70 -5.07 -3.27
C SER A 87 5.79 -3.59 -3.66
N ALA A 88 4.83 -2.78 -3.22
CA ALA A 88 4.98 -1.34 -3.27
C ALA A 88 6.05 -0.97 -2.23
N GLU A 89 7.28 -0.78 -2.67
CA GLU A 89 8.41 -0.58 -1.78
C GLU A 89 8.10 0.55 -0.79
N PRO A 90 8.01 0.26 0.52
CA PRO A 90 7.54 1.25 1.46
C PRO A 90 8.54 2.39 1.49
N LEU A 91 8.06 3.64 1.40
CA LEU A 91 8.88 4.86 1.40
C LEU A 91 9.93 4.90 2.54
N ARG A 92 9.73 4.14 3.61
CA ARG A 92 10.71 3.92 4.68
C ARG A 92 12.04 3.31 4.21
N VAL A 93 12.06 2.41 3.23
CA VAL A 93 13.31 1.79 2.73
C VAL A 93 14.18 2.82 2.02
N LYS A 94 13.57 3.72 1.24
CA LYS A 94 14.29 4.77 0.49
C LYS A 94 15.07 5.74 1.38
N LEU A 95 14.62 5.99 2.62
CA LEU A 95 15.35 6.85 3.56
C LEU A 95 16.57 6.14 4.17
N PHE A 96 16.50 4.82 4.37
CA PHE A 96 17.61 4.03 4.91
C PHE A 96 18.70 3.74 3.87
N THR A 97 18.32 3.38 2.64
CA THR A 97 19.30 3.10 1.56
C THR A 97 20.10 4.35 1.18
N ARG A 98 19.44 5.51 1.08
CA ARG A 98 20.11 6.78 0.75
C ARG A 98 21.17 7.20 1.78
N ARG A 99 20.97 6.85 3.05
CA ARG A 99 21.96 7.13 4.12
C ARG A 99 23.19 6.21 4.02
N ARG A 100 22.99 4.97 3.55
CA ARG A 100 24.08 4.00 3.33
C ARG A 100 24.90 4.35 2.10
N GLU A 101 24.26 4.65 0.98
CA GLU A 101 24.94 5.09 -0.26
C GLU A 101 25.78 6.36 -0.03
N ARG A 102 25.28 7.30 0.78
CA ARG A 102 26.02 8.52 1.14
C ARG A 102 27.23 8.23 2.04
N ARG A 103 27.17 7.19 2.88
CA ARG A 103 28.33 6.73 3.67
C ARG A 103 29.35 5.99 2.81
N GLU A 104 28.91 5.15 1.88
CA GLU A 104 29.81 4.43 0.97
C GLU A 104 30.57 5.39 0.04
N LYS A 105 29.90 6.43 -0.48
CA LYS A 105 30.56 7.49 -1.27
C LYS A 105 31.58 8.33 -0.48
N HIS A 106 31.51 8.34 0.85
CA HIS A 106 32.51 9.00 1.69
C HIS A 106 33.64 8.06 2.14
N LEU A 107 33.46 6.74 2.01
CA LEU A 107 34.47 5.74 2.40
C LEU A 107 35.37 5.29 1.26
N ASN A 108 35.02 5.57 0.00
CA ASN A 108 35.82 5.22 -1.17
C ASN A 108 35.98 6.47 -2.07
N PRO A 109 36.99 7.32 -1.80
CA PRO A 109 37.28 8.51 -2.60
C PRO A 109 37.84 8.18 -4.00
#